data_AF-A0A9W4E0W5-F1
#
_entry.id   AF-A0A9W4E0W5-F1
#
_cell.length_a   1.000
_cell.length_b   1.000
_cell.length_c   1.000
_cell.angle_alpha   90.00
_cell.angle_beta   90.00
_cell.angle_gamma   90.00
#
_symmetry.space_group_name_H-M   'P 1'
#
loop_
_entity.id
_entity.type
_entity.pdbx_description
1 polymer ?
#
loop_
_entity_poly.entity_id
_entity_poly.type
_entity_poly.pdbx_seq_one_letter_code
_entity_poly.pdbx_strand_id
1 'polypeptide(L)'
;MALAVVLQRRDWENPGVTQLNRLAAHPPFASWRNSEEARTDRPSQQLRSLNGEWRLMRYFLLTHLCGISHRIWCTLSTICSDAA
;
A
#
# COMPACT_ATOMS: atom_id res chain seq x y z
N MET A 1 -21.57 0.74 5.27
CA MET A 1 -21.16 1.57 6.44
C MET A 1 -19.68 1.43 6.82
N ALA A 2 -19.04 0.26 6.70
CA ALA A 2 -17.63 0.09 7.10
C ALA A 2 -16.60 0.91 6.29
N LEU A 3 -16.72 1.00 4.96
CA LEU A 3 -15.73 1.69 4.11
C LEU A 3 -15.64 3.19 4.40
N ALA A 4 -16.78 3.88 4.56
CA ALA A 4 -16.81 5.31 4.83
C ALA A 4 -16.07 5.67 6.14
N VAL A 5 -16.26 4.84 7.19
CA VAL A 5 -15.58 5.00 8.48
C VAL A 5 -14.06 4.82 8.34
N VAL A 6 -13.62 3.83 7.57
CA VAL A 6 -12.18 3.60 7.31
C VAL A 6 -11.57 4.78 6.55
N LEU A 7 -12.23 5.26 5.48
CA LEU A 7 -11.71 6.37 4.67
C LEU A 7 -11.68 7.71 5.41
N GLN A 8 -12.62 7.95 6.33
CA GLN A 8 -12.68 9.20 7.11
C GLN A 8 -11.42 9.43 7.97
N ARG A 9 -10.72 8.36 8.36
CA ARG A 9 -9.51 8.45 9.19
C ARG A 9 -8.31 9.06 8.47
N ARG A 10 -8.27 8.94 7.13
CA ARG A 10 -7.18 9.42 6.28
C ARG A 10 -5.79 9.06 6.81
N ASP A 11 -5.61 7.79 7.21
CA ASP A 11 -4.34 7.35 7.81
C ASP A 11 -3.13 7.59 6.87
N TRP A 12 -3.33 7.68 5.55
CA TRP A 12 -2.30 8.05 4.56
C TRP A 12 -1.82 9.51 4.62
N GLU A 13 -2.60 10.42 5.22
CA GLU A 13 -2.23 11.83 5.44
C GLU A 13 -1.60 12.07 6.82
N ASN A 14 -1.48 11.02 7.65
CA ASN A 14 -0.98 11.12 9.02
C ASN A 14 0.39 10.41 9.19
N PRO A 15 1.51 11.14 9.28
CA PRO A 15 2.84 10.53 9.42
C PRO A 15 3.03 9.78 10.76
N GLY A 16 2.19 10.04 11.76
CA GLY A 16 2.17 9.27 13.01
C GLY A 16 1.58 7.87 12.85
N VAL A 17 0.82 7.62 11.77
CA VAL A 17 0.23 6.31 11.46
C VAL A 17 1.01 5.66 10.31
N THR A 18 2.10 4.99 10.65
CA THR A 18 2.96 4.29 9.67
C THR A 18 2.46 2.90 9.29
N GLN A 19 1.62 2.30 10.16
CA GLN A 19 1.02 0.98 9.97
C GLN A 19 -0.17 0.77 10.90
N LEU A 20 -1.08 -0.14 10.54
CA LEU A 20 -2.15 -0.64 11.40
C LEU A 20 -2.19 -2.16 11.28
N ASN A 21 -2.19 -2.87 12.41
CA ASN A 21 -2.25 -4.33 12.47
C ASN A 21 -1.20 -5.08 11.64
N ARG A 22 -0.05 -4.45 11.33
CA ARG A 22 1.07 -5.12 10.69
C ARG A 22 1.76 -6.03 11.70
N LEU A 23 2.10 -7.24 11.27
CA LEU A 23 2.92 -8.16 12.07
C LEU A 23 4.35 -7.63 12.22
N ALA A 24 5.07 -8.12 13.24
CA ALA A 24 6.47 -7.77 13.44
C ALA A 24 7.31 -8.21 12.23
N ALA A 25 8.35 -7.43 11.92
CA ALA A 25 9.34 -7.81 10.92
C ALA A 25 10.06 -9.10 11.34
N HIS A 26 10.38 -9.95 10.36
CA HIS A 26 11.08 -11.21 10.57
C HIS A 26 11.99 -11.53 9.37
N PRO A 27 13.02 -12.39 9.53
CA PRO A 27 13.78 -12.93 8.40
C PRO A 27 12.89 -13.73 7.44
N PRO A 28 13.33 -14.00 6.20
CA PRO A 28 12.54 -14.78 5.25
C PRO A 28 12.09 -16.13 5.81
N PHE A 29 10.79 -16.42 5.75
CA PHE A 29 10.19 -17.68 6.22
C PHE A 29 9.54 -18.43 5.07
N ALA A 30 9.89 -19.71 4.92
CA ALA A 30 9.18 -20.66 4.06
C ALA A 30 8.39 -21.72 4.84
N SER A 31 8.55 -21.78 6.17
CA SER A 31 7.79 -22.68 7.06
C SER A 31 7.82 -24.17 6.63
N TRP A 32 8.97 -24.72 6.22
CA TRP A 32 9.11 -26.15 5.88
C TRP A 32 8.62 -27.07 7.00
N ARG A 33 8.01 -28.22 6.65
CA ARG A 33 7.65 -29.30 7.61
C ARG A 33 8.63 -30.46 7.62
N ASN A 34 9.65 -30.42 6.75
CA ASN A 34 10.71 -31.40 6.63
C ASN A 34 12.08 -30.70 6.67
N SER A 35 13.02 -31.22 7.47
CA SER A 35 14.36 -30.63 7.63
C SER A 35 15.23 -30.74 6.38
N GLU A 36 15.08 -31.81 5.59
CA GLU A 36 15.86 -32.02 4.37
C GLU A 36 15.44 -31.05 3.26
N GLU A 37 14.15 -30.72 3.18
CA GLU A 37 13.64 -29.69 2.27
C GLU A 37 14.17 -28.30 2.64
N ALA A 38 14.24 -27.99 3.93
CA ALA A 38 14.82 -26.74 4.41
C ALA A 38 16.34 -26.67 4.12
N ARG A 39 17.05 -27.78 4.30
CA ARG A 39 18.50 -27.86 4.05
C ARG A 39 18.85 -27.65 2.57
N THR A 40 18.01 -28.13 1.67
CA THR A 40 18.23 -28.07 0.21
C THR A 40 17.50 -26.91 -0.47
N ASP A 41 16.89 -26.01 0.31
CA ASP A 41 16.12 -24.85 -0.15
C ASP A 41 15.04 -25.22 -1.18
N ARG A 42 14.40 -26.38 -0.96
CA ARG A 42 13.29 -26.82 -1.81
C ARG A 42 12.08 -25.91 -1.62
N PRO A 43 11.21 -25.74 -2.62
CA PRO A 43 9.95 -25.00 -2.44
C PRO A 43 9.09 -25.63 -1.35
N SER A 44 8.66 -24.81 -0.37
CA SER A 44 7.76 -25.24 0.70
C SER A 44 6.30 -25.20 0.25
N GLN A 45 5.53 -26.26 0.53
CA GLN A 45 4.08 -26.28 0.26
C GLN A 45 3.29 -25.26 1.11
N GLN A 46 3.89 -24.74 2.18
CA GLN A 46 3.29 -23.76 3.08
C GLN A 46 3.43 -22.33 2.56
N LEU A 47 4.31 -22.10 1.57
CA LEU A 47 4.54 -20.81 0.95
C LEU A 47 3.93 -20.81 -0.46
N ARG A 48 2.88 -20.03 -0.68
CA ARG A 48 2.15 -19.98 -1.95
C ARG A 48 2.33 -18.64 -2.64
N SER A 49 2.70 -18.67 -3.92
CA SER A 49 2.70 -17.48 -4.77
C SER A 49 1.26 -17.11 -5.18
N LEU A 50 0.93 -15.82 -5.09
CA LEU A 50 -0.31 -15.25 -5.62
C LEU A 50 -0.04 -14.35 -6.84
N ASN A 51 1.13 -14.49 -7.46
CA ASN A 51 1.46 -13.79 -8.69
C ASN A 51 0.62 -14.34 -9.85
N GLY A 52 0.15 -13.45 -10.73
CA GLY A 52 -0.70 -13.81 -11.87
C GLY A 52 -1.64 -12.68 -12.25
N GLU A 53 -2.77 -13.03 -12.87
CA GLU A 53 -3.78 -12.06 -13.30
C GLU A 53 -4.62 -11.58 -12.11
N TRP A 54 -4.58 -10.27 -11.86
CA TRP A 54 -5.41 -9.62 -10.84
C TRP A 54 -6.50 -8.79 -11.52
N ARG A 55 -7.74 -8.89 -11.03
CA ARG A 55 -8.84 -8.03 -11.47
C ARG A 55 -8.67 -6.63 -10.87
N LEU A 56 -8.04 -5.74 -11.62
CA LEU A 56 -7.87 -4.34 -11.21
C LEU A 56 -9.06 -3.49 -11.67
N MET A 57 -9.72 -2.80 -10.75
CA MET A 57 -10.71 -1.77 -11.09
C MET A 57 -9.99 -0.50 -11.55
N ARG A 58 -9.94 -0.30 -12.87
CA ARG A 58 -9.22 0.77 -13.57
C ARG A 58 -9.65 2.22 -13.23
N TYR A 59 -10.78 2.42 -12.55
CA TYR A 59 -11.44 3.73 -12.43
C TYR A 59 -10.99 4.61 -11.24
N PHE A 60 -10.39 4.07 -10.18
CA PHE A 60 -10.05 4.86 -8.98
C PHE A 60 -8.73 5.65 -9.12
N LEU A 61 -7.79 5.18 -9.96
CA LEU A 61 -6.46 5.79 -10.14
C LEU A 61 -6.47 7.11 -10.92
N LEU A 62 -7.37 7.26 -11.90
CA LEU A 62 -7.39 8.43 -12.80
C LEU A 62 -8.09 9.65 -12.18
N THR A 63 -9.11 9.45 -11.36
CA THR A 63 -9.90 10.56 -10.78
C THR A 63 -9.25 11.16 -9.53
N HIS A 64 -8.56 10.36 -8.71
CA HIS A 64 -7.93 10.85 -7.48
C HIS A 64 -6.54 11.47 -7.68
N LEU A 65 -5.75 11.05 -8.67
CA LEU A 65 -4.49 11.74 -9.01
C LEU A 65 -4.74 13.12 -9.66
N CYS A 66 -5.79 13.25 -10.48
CA CYS A 66 -6.19 14.53 -11.07
C CYS A 66 -6.72 15.52 -9.98
N GLY A 67 -7.53 15.04 -9.04
CA GLY A 67 -8.08 15.87 -7.96
C GLY A 67 -7.03 16.39 -6.95
N ILE A 68 -5.98 15.61 -6.67
CA ILE A 68 -4.87 16.02 -5.81
C ILE A 68 -3.94 17.00 -6.55
N SER A 69 -3.69 16.79 -7.85
CA SER A 69 -2.90 17.70 -8.68
C SER A 69 -3.53 19.10 -8.78
N HIS A 70 -4.87 19.20 -8.87
CA HIS A 70 -5.53 20.49 -9.04
C HIS A 70 -5.44 21.39 -7.80
N ARG A 71 -5.60 20.83 -6.59
CA ARG A 71 -5.51 21.64 -5.35
C ARG A 71 -4.09 22.13 -5.07
N ILE A 72 -3.08 21.27 -5.25
CA ILE A 72 -1.68 21.62 -5.04
C ILE A 72 -1.22 22.68 -6.06
N TRP A 73 -1.65 22.56 -7.32
CA TRP A 73 -1.30 23.52 -8.39
C TRP A 73 -1.97 24.89 -8.18
N CYS A 74 -3.24 24.94 -7.74
CA CYS A 74 -3.90 26.20 -7.41
C CYS A 74 -3.23 26.91 -6.21
N THR A 75 -2.86 26.19 -5.16
CA THR A 75 -2.17 26.79 -4.00
C THR A 75 -0.78 27.31 -4.34
N LEU A 76 -0.03 26.61 -5.20
CA LEU A 76 1.28 27.09 -5.67
C LEU A 76 1.15 28.33 -6.57
N SER A 77 0.12 28.39 -7.43
CA SER A 77 -0.10 29.55 -8.29
C SER A 77 -0.42 30.81 -7.50
N THR A 78 -1.24 30.73 -6.44
CA THR A 78 -1.56 31.90 -5.61
C THR A 78 -0.32 32.42 -4.86
N ILE A 79 0.51 31.52 -4.32
CA ILE A 79 1.74 31.89 -3.60
C ILE A 79 2.75 32.59 -4.53
N CYS A 80 2.87 32.17 -5.78
CA CYS A 80 3.76 32.82 -6.76
C CYS A 80 3.23 34.17 -7.27
N SER A 81 1.91 34.42 -7.21
CA SER A 81 1.32 35.71 -7.61
C SER A 81 1.42 36.77 -6.51
N ASP A 82 1.45 36.39 -5.24
CA ASP A 82 1.61 37.31 -4.10
C ASP A 82 3.09 37.64 -3.79
N ALA A 83 4.03 36.97 -4.46
CA ALA A 83 5.47 37.16 -4.32
C ALA A 83 6.10 38.01 -5.46
N ALA A 84 5.28 38.66 -6.29
CA ALA A 84 5.70 39.53 -7.39
C ALA A 84 5.35 41.00 -7.13
#